data_AF-A0A2G9MQ68-F1
#
_entry.id   AF-A0A2G9MQ68-F1
#
_cell.length_a   1.000
_cell.length_b   1.000
_cell.length_c   1.000
_cell.angle_alpha   90.00
_cell.angle_beta   90.00
_cell.angle_gamma   90.00
#
_symmetry.space_group_name_H-M   'P 1'
#
loop_
_entity.id
_entity.type
_entity.pdbx_description
1 polymer ?
#
loop_
_entity_poly.entity_id
_entity_poly.type
_entity_poly.pdbx_seq_one_letter_code
_entity_poly.pdbx_strand_id
1 'polypeptide(L)'
;MPKNINFELNQTFKVYRTDVLLTPTYELGYILGTFLGDGSAHTAKIKNNSNIGSVRWYFGKNEVGIAEKLADCIKKAFNKELKFYYEKKIILSILYHKPLAELLKGFGKKTNKHLPSEYLVNNKEYLKGLLDGMIDSDGTIEENGRIRFTNTSKKLIELFGVLCYLVNGFFPDIDKREIRIVKNNQMFIRYRISHEPKVNAEIRLTKNYQAIKLLESEQTEIETRVYDLEIDCPTHSFIANNAIVHNSICITRLVAGAGVPQLTAVMNCAKTAKDYNIPIIADGGIKTSGDIAKAIAAGASSVMIGSMFAGTDESPGMPITRNGQKYKLIRGMASLEAAMERSKKEGKKEKEFDQVVPEGVEATVPYRGSVKEMLTQLTGGLRSGMSYCGARTIPEMWAKAKFVKITSAGWQESNPHDVKLR
;
A
#
# COMPACT_ATOMS: atom_id res chain seq x y z
N MET A 1 8.50 -1.79 11.25
CA MET A 1 7.44 -0.73 11.31
C MET A 1 6.14 -1.22 11.95
N PRO A 2 5.16 -0.40 12.42
CA PRO A 2 3.89 -0.95 12.92
C PRO A 2 3.24 -1.78 11.81
N LYS A 3 2.95 -3.05 12.09
CA LYS A 3 2.58 -4.07 11.11
C LYS A 3 1.21 -3.87 10.46
N ASN A 4 0.42 -2.92 10.97
CA ASN A 4 -0.91 -2.55 10.47
C ASN A 4 -1.03 -1.02 10.52
N ILE A 5 -0.99 -0.35 9.37
CA ILE A 5 -1.48 1.03 9.28
C ILE A 5 -2.98 0.93 9.02
N ASN A 6 -3.77 0.97 10.09
CA ASN A 6 -5.22 1.06 9.98
C ASN A 6 -5.56 2.50 9.55
N PHE A 7 -5.68 2.72 8.25
CA PHE A 7 -5.96 4.03 7.65
C PHE A 7 -7.43 4.06 7.21
N GLU A 8 -8.32 4.46 8.13
CA GLU A 8 -9.72 4.70 7.80
C GLU A 8 -9.92 6.19 7.52
N LEU A 9 -10.44 6.52 6.33
CA LEU A 9 -10.84 7.88 5.99
C LEU A 9 -12.29 8.12 6.44
N ASN A 10 -12.50 9.14 7.25
CA ASN A 10 -13.82 9.61 7.62
C ASN A 10 -14.48 10.37 6.45
N GLN A 11 -15.82 10.35 6.38
CA GLN A 11 -16.56 11.16 5.41
C GLN A 11 -16.69 12.63 5.84
N THR A 12 -16.66 12.87 7.14
CA THR A 12 -16.81 14.18 7.78
C THR A 12 -15.93 14.26 9.02
N PHE A 13 -15.56 15.47 9.46
CA PHE A 13 -14.94 15.64 10.76
C PHE A 13 -15.93 15.32 11.88
N LYS A 14 -15.47 14.75 13.00
CA LYS A 14 -16.24 14.82 14.25
C LYS A 14 -16.30 16.27 14.70
N VAL A 15 -17.51 16.76 14.95
CA VAL A 15 -17.79 18.15 15.30
C VAL A 15 -16.98 18.54 16.54
N TYR A 16 -15.93 19.33 16.34
CA TYR A 16 -15.25 20.02 17.43
C TYR A 16 -15.92 21.38 17.59
N ARG A 17 -16.48 21.67 18.77
CA ARG A 17 -17.03 22.99 19.08
C ARG A 17 -15.88 24.00 19.23
N THR A 18 -15.42 24.55 18.11
CA THR A 18 -14.90 25.91 18.10
C THR A 18 -16.02 26.86 17.68
N ASP A 19 -15.84 28.18 17.79
CA ASP A 19 -16.82 29.15 17.29
C ASP A 19 -17.05 29.05 15.76
N VAL A 20 -16.24 28.22 15.07
CA VAL A 20 -16.30 27.90 13.64
C VAL A 20 -16.48 26.39 13.44
N LEU A 21 -17.39 25.99 12.55
CA LEU A 21 -17.52 24.61 12.11
C LEU A 21 -16.34 24.24 11.21
N LEU A 22 -15.58 23.21 11.57
CA LEU A 22 -14.48 22.73 10.73
C LEU A 22 -15.05 22.01 9.50
N THR A 23 -14.79 22.55 8.32
CA THR A 23 -15.14 21.96 7.02
C THR A 23 -13.88 21.50 6.30
N PRO A 24 -13.93 20.38 5.54
CA PRO A 24 -12.75 19.83 4.87
C PRO A 24 -12.43 20.61 3.60
N THR A 25 -11.92 21.83 3.76
CA THR A 25 -11.45 22.69 2.67
C THR A 25 -9.94 22.57 2.48
N TYR A 26 -9.45 23.07 1.34
CA TYR A 26 -8.01 23.22 1.09
C TYR A 26 -7.32 24.02 2.20
N GLU A 27 -7.90 25.15 2.62
CA GLU A 27 -7.30 26.03 3.63
C GLU A 27 -7.12 25.34 4.98
N LEU A 28 -8.13 24.60 5.44
CA LEU A 28 -8.00 23.83 6.67
C LEU A 28 -6.92 22.77 6.55
N GLY A 29 -6.88 22.06 5.43
CA GLY A 29 -5.82 21.09 5.13
C GLY A 29 -4.44 21.74 5.23
N TYR A 30 -4.26 22.88 4.57
CA TYR A 30 -2.99 23.63 4.55
C TYR A 30 -2.56 24.09 5.94
N ILE A 31 -3.49 24.63 6.76
CA ILE A 31 -3.21 25.04 8.15
C ILE A 31 -2.78 23.85 9.00
N LEU A 32 -3.43 22.69 8.86
CA LEU A 32 -3.04 21.48 9.58
C LEU A 32 -1.70 20.95 9.08
N GLY A 33 -1.45 20.95 7.76
CA GLY A 33 -0.21 20.45 7.17
C GLY A 33 1.00 21.24 7.64
N THR A 34 0.93 22.57 7.54
CA THR A 34 1.98 23.47 8.06
C THR A 34 2.13 23.35 9.58
N PHE A 35 1.03 23.13 10.31
CA PHE A 35 1.10 22.88 11.75
C PHE A 35 1.82 21.57 12.06
N LEU A 36 1.62 20.51 11.29
CA LEU A 36 2.24 19.20 11.52
C LEU A 36 3.76 19.24 11.33
N GLY A 37 4.28 20.06 10.41
CA GLY A 37 5.70 20.33 10.29
C GLY A 37 6.20 21.25 11.41
N ASP A 38 6.09 22.57 11.19
CA ASP A 38 6.71 23.60 12.05
C ASP A 38 5.81 24.20 13.13
N GLY A 39 4.56 23.74 13.23
CA GLY A 39 3.60 24.26 14.19
C GLY A 39 3.86 23.86 15.65
N SER A 40 3.46 24.74 16.56
CA SER A 40 3.40 24.46 17.99
C SER A 40 2.19 25.14 18.65
N ALA A 41 1.49 24.41 19.51
CA ALA A 41 0.36 24.91 20.26
C ALA A 41 0.75 25.17 21.73
N HIS A 42 0.30 26.30 22.25
CA HIS A 42 0.54 26.75 23.62
C HIS A 42 -0.78 27.15 24.27
N THR A 43 -0.99 26.70 25.51
CA THR A 43 -2.08 27.15 26.37
C THR A 43 -1.51 27.50 27.74
N ALA A 44 -1.88 28.66 28.27
CA ALA A 44 -1.45 29.13 29.58
C ALA A 44 -2.65 29.61 30.40
N LYS A 45 -2.62 29.30 31.71
CA LYS A 45 -3.57 29.85 32.69
C LYS A 45 -3.02 31.18 33.19
N ILE A 46 -3.80 32.25 33.10
CA ILE A 46 -3.47 33.55 33.71
C ILE A 46 -4.12 33.61 35.10
N LYS A 47 -3.47 34.30 36.04
CA LYS A 47 -4.09 34.65 37.34
C LYS A 47 -5.38 35.43 37.05
N ASN A 48 -6.53 34.93 37.53
CA ASN A 48 -7.92 35.39 37.29
C ASN A 48 -8.76 34.57 36.27
N ASN A 49 -8.57 33.24 36.21
CA ASN A 49 -9.46 32.31 35.50
C ASN A 49 -9.59 32.50 33.97
N SER A 50 -8.79 33.37 33.36
CA SER A 50 -8.70 33.53 31.91
C SER A 50 -7.58 32.65 31.34
N ASN A 51 -7.93 31.82 30.35
CA ASN A 51 -6.94 31.00 29.62
C ASN A 51 -6.62 31.69 28.30
N ILE A 52 -5.34 31.83 27.96
CA ILE A 52 -4.90 32.25 26.62
C ILE A 52 -4.34 31.04 25.89
N GLY A 53 -4.71 30.88 24.62
CA GLY A 53 -4.12 29.90 23.73
C GLY A 53 -3.58 30.56 22.46
N SER A 54 -2.40 30.12 22.04
CA SER A 54 -1.76 30.58 20.81
C SER A 54 -1.23 29.39 20.01
N VAL A 55 -1.39 29.47 18.70
CA VAL A 55 -0.73 28.58 17.73
C VAL A 55 0.40 29.36 17.08
N ARG A 56 1.58 28.74 16.97
CA ARG A 56 2.79 29.37 16.46
C ARG A 56 3.39 28.52 15.35
N TRP A 57 3.86 29.16 14.29
CA TRP A 57 4.63 28.55 13.22
C TRP A 57 5.96 29.28 13.10
N TYR A 58 6.99 28.54 12.71
CA TYR A 58 8.36 29.03 12.59
C TYR A 58 8.84 28.77 11.17
N PHE A 59 9.02 29.84 10.40
CA PHE A 59 9.52 29.76 9.03
C PHE A 59 10.91 30.38 8.94
N GLY A 60 11.72 29.96 7.99
CA GLY A 60 12.97 30.59 7.64
C GLY A 60 12.76 32.01 7.08
N LYS A 61 13.78 32.87 7.20
CA LYS A 61 13.71 34.26 6.71
C LYS A 61 13.34 34.38 5.22
N ASN A 62 13.66 33.38 4.41
CA ASN A 62 13.40 33.38 2.97
C ASN A 62 12.01 32.81 2.62
N GLU A 63 11.24 32.35 3.60
CA GLU A 63 9.94 31.66 3.43
C GLU A 63 8.75 32.60 3.65
N VAL A 64 8.92 33.89 3.34
CA VAL A 64 7.89 34.93 3.53
C VAL A 64 6.60 34.54 2.79
N GLY A 65 6.69 34.03 1.57
CA GLY A 65 5.53 33.62 0.79
C GLY A 65 4.73 32.47 1.41
N ILE A 66 5.40 31.55 2.13
CA ILE A 66 4.73 30.48 2.88
C ILE A 66 3.98 31.07 4.09
N ALA A 67 4.61 32.00 4.79
CA ALA A 67 4.01 32.68 5.93
C ALA A 67 2.77 33.52 5.54
N GLU A 68 2.83 34.21 4.40
CA GLU A 68 1.70 34.95 3.81
C GLU A 68 0.57 34.02 3.36
N LYS A 69 0.90 32.94 2.63
CA LYS A 69 -0.07 31.91 2.23
C LYS A 69 -0.78 31.30 3.44
N LEU A 70 -0.07 31.01 4.51
CA LEU A 70 -0.67 30.54 5.76
C LEU A 70 -1.64 31.58 6.35
N ALA A 71 -1.28 32.86 6.37
CA ALA A 71 -2.15 33.91 6.88
C ALA A 71 -3.45 34.04 6.05
N ASP A 72 -3.35 33.93 4.71
CA ASP A 72 -4.51 33.92 3.83
C ASP A 72 -5.42 32.71 4.11
N CYS A 73 -4.85 31.52 4.28
CA CYS A 73 -5.62 30.33 4.66
C CYS A 73 -6.31 30.52 6.01
N ILE A 74 -5.63 31.07 7.02
CA ILE A 74 -6.21 31.34 8.35
C ILE A 74 -7.34 32.37 8.26
N LYS A 75 -7.16 33.42 7.46
CA LYS A 75 -8.19 34.45 7.23
C LYS A 75 -9.43 33.85 6.59
N LYS A 76 -9.27 33.00 5.56
CA LYS A 76 -10.39 32.31 4.89
C LYS A 76 -11.10 31.29 5.79
N ALA A 77 -10.34 30.46 6.52
CA ALA A 77 -10.90 29.37 7.30
C ALA A 77 -11.50 29.81 8.64
N PHE A 78 -10.92 30.83 9.29
CA PHE A 78 -11.30 31.23 10.66
C PHE A 78 -11.71 32.71 10.79
N ASN A 79 -11.59 33.52 9.71
CA ASN A 79 -11.78 34.97 9.76
C ASN A 79 -10.95 35.64 10.88
N LYS A 80 -9.68 35.23 11.01
CA LYS A 80 -8.71 35.74 11.98
C LYS A 80 -7.44 36.18 11.26
N GLU A 81 -6.72 37.10 11.89
CA GLU A 81 -5.43 37.56 11.39
C GLU A 81 -4.27 36.87 12.12
N LEU A 82 -3.24 36.55 11.35
CA LEU A 82 -1.98 35.98 11.83
C LEU A 82 -1.00 37.14 12.09
N LYS A 83 -0.36 37.16 13.27
CA LYS A 83 0.65 38.18 13.58
C LYS A 83 2.04 37.67 13.23
N PHE A 84 2.84 38.50 12.56
CA PHE A 84 4.22 38.18 12.20
C PHE A 84 5.21 38.91 13.08
N TYR A 85 6.25 38.20 13.52
CA TYR A 85 7.40 38.74 14.22
C TYR A 85 8.67 38.29 13.48
N TYR A 86 9.46 39.25 13.02
CA TYR A 86 10.66 38.99 12.25
C TYR A 86 11.88 39.01 13.18
N GLU A 87 12.50 37.85 13.38
CA GLU A 87 13.77 37.72 14.10
C GLU A 87 14.91 37.47 13.10
N LYS A 88 16.17 37.54 13.55
CA LYS A 88 17.36 37.54 12.67
C LYS A 88 17.40 36.40 11.62
N LYS A 89 16.83 35.23 11.93
CA LYS A 89 16.86 34.05 11.04
C LYS A 89 15.49 33.43 10.77
N ILE A 90 14.44 33.85 11.47
CA ILE A 90 13.13 33.20 11.45
C ILE A 90 12.00 34.22 11.39
N ILE A 91 10.89 33.81 10.79
CA ILE A 91 9.61 34.50 10.81
C ILE A 91 8.73 33.71 11.78
N LEU A 92 8.37 34.34 12.89
CA LEU A 92 7.46 33.77 13.87
C LEU A 92 6.04 34.25 13.57
N SER A 93 5.19 33.33 13.15
CA SER A 93 3.79 33.57 12.85
C SER A 93 2.92 33.10 14.02
N ILE A 94 2.16 33.99 14.66
CA ILE A 94 1.37 33.70 15.87
C ILE A 94 -0.10 33.98 15.62
N LEU A 95 -0.93 32.96 15.83
CA LEU A 95 -2.39 33.07 15.89
C LEU A 95 -2.84 32.97 17.35
N TYR A 96 -3.52 34.00 17.84
CA TYR A 96 -4.16 33.97 19.16
C TYR A 96 -5.58 33.40 19.02
N HIS A 97 -5.70 32.08 19.13
CA HIS A 97 -6.97 31.37 19.03
C HIS A 97 -7.00 30.18 19.97
N LYS A 98 -7.60 30.36 21.15
CA LYS A 98 -7.61 29.34 22.21
C LYS A 98 -8.23 28.01 21.79
N PRO A 99 -9.43 27.95 21.16
CA PRO A 99 -10.04 26.68 20.79
C PRO A 99 -9.16 25.86 19.82
N LEU A 100 -8.52 26.54 18.86
CA LEU A 100 -7.63 25.89 17.91
C LEU A 100 -6.33 25.43 18.58
N ALA A 101 -5.78 26.22 19.50
CA ALA A 101 -4.62 25.81 20.29
C ALA A 101 -4.91 24.60 21.18
N GLU A 102 -6.11 24.50 21.76
CA GLU A 102 -6.53 23.32 22.55
C GLU A 102 -6.67 22.07 21.67
N LEU A 103 -7.28 22.20 20.49
CA LEU A 103 -7.37 21.14 19.48
C LEU A 103 -5.99 20.66 19.05
N LEU A 104 -5.15 21.57 18.58
CA LEU A 104 -3.83 21.25 18.00
C LEU A 104 -2.83 20.75 19.05
N LYS A 105 -3.06 21.02 20.34
CA LYS A 105 -2.28 20.42 21.42
C LYS A 105 -2.40 18.89 21.43
N GLY A 106 -3.54 18.35 21.01
CA GLY A 106 -3.79 16.91 20.90
C GLY A 106 -2.95 16.21 19.81
N PHE A 107 -2.38 16.96 18.87
CA PHE A 107 -1.61 16.41 17.75
C PHE A 107 -0.19 15.99 18.17
N GLY A 108 0.21 16.25 19.42
CA GLY A 108 1.52 15.88 19.94
C GLY A 108 2.65 16.81 19.54
N LYS A 109 3.88 16.44 19.90
CA LYS A 109 5.12 17.22 19.64
C LYS A 109 6.25 16.28 19.28
N LYS A 110 7.23 16.79 18.50
CA LYS A 110 8.44 16.06 18.10
C LYS A 110 8.11 14.68 17.53
N THR A 111 8.72 13.61 18.06
CA THR A 111 8.54 12.22 17.62
C THR A 111 7.10 11.69 17.77
N ASN A 112 6.30 12.28 18.66
CA ASN A 112 4.90 11.90 18.89
C ASN A 112 3.90 12.75 18.08
N LYS A 113 4.39 13.67 17.24
CA LYS A 113 3.53 14.54 16.44
C LYS A 113 2.79 13.70 15.38
N HIS A 114 1.49 13.86 15.25
CA HIS A 114 0.64 13.07 14.36
C HIS A 114 -0.65 13.82 14.04
N LEU A 115 -1.30 13.43 12.94
CA LEU A 115 -2.68 13.81 12.67
C LEU A 115 -3.61 12.78 13.32
N PRO A 116 -4.49 13.16 14.26
CA PRO A 116 -5.47 12.23 14.81
C PRO A 116 -6.42 11.70 13.73
N SER A 117 -6.88 10.46 13.89
CA SER A 117 -7.70 9.77 12.88
C SER A 117 -9.00 10.49 12.56
N GLU A 118 -9.57 11.24 13.51
CA GLU A 118 -10.78 12.05 13.29
C GLU A 118 -10.61 13.13 12.21
N TYR A 119 -9.37 13.52 11.90
CA TYR A 119 -9.05 14.53 10.90
C TYR A 119 -8.54 13.93 9.57
N LEU A 120 -8.54 12.60 9.44
CA LEU A 120 -8.29 11.90 8.18
C LEU A 120 -9.59 11.81 7.38
N VAL A 121 -9.89 12.84 6.58
CA VAL A 121 -11.14 12.94 5.81
C VAL A 121 -10.90 12.70 4.33
N ASN A 122 -11.76 11.91 3.68
CA ASN A 122 -11.70 11.66 2.24
C ASN A 122 -12.27 12.85 1.44
N ASN A 123 -11.54 13.96 1.42
CA ASN A 123 -11.86 15.12 0.59
C ASN A 123 -10.60 15.54 -0.19
N LYS A 124 -10.70 15.58 -1.52
CA LYS A 124 -9.55 15.80 -2.41
C LYS A 124 -8.86 17.14 -2.16
N GLU A 125 -9.62 18.21 -1.98
CA GLU A 125 -9.08 19.56 -1.74
C GLU A 125 -8.39 19.65 -0.38
N TYR A 126 -9.01 19.11 0.67
CA TYR A 126 -8.43 19.02 2.01
C TYR A 126 -7.12 18.22 2.02
N LEU A 127 -7.11 17.03 1.42
CA LEU A 127 -5.92 16.17 1.35
C LEU A 127 -4.79 16.84 0.55
N LYS A 128 -5.14 17.55 -0.53
CA LYS A 128 -4.19 18.35 -1.30
C LYS A 128 -3.60 19.49 -0.46
N GLY A 129 -4.44 20.23 0.25
CA GLY A 129 -3.98 21.29 1.16
C GLY A 129 -3.09 20.75 2.28
N LEU A 130 -3.46 19.61 2.87
CA LEU A 130 -2.68 18.94 3.90
C LEU A 130 -1.29 18.54 3.40
N LEU A 131 -1.22 17.93 2.21
CA LEU A 131 0.06 17.59 1.58
C LEU A 131 0.89 18.85 1.30
N ASP A 132 0.30 19.87 0.67
CA ASP A 132 1.00 21.11 0.33
C ASP A 132 1.53 21.82 1.59
N GLY A 133 0.77 21.85 2.68
CA GLY A 133 1.21 22.44 3.94
C GLY A 133 2.36 21.66 4.60
N MET A 134 2.38 20.33 4.46
CA MET A 134 3.51 19.52 4.93
C MET A 134 4.76 19.73 4.06
N ILE A 135 4.59 19.95 2.75
CA ILE A 135 5.70 20.27 1.85
C ILE A 135 6.27 21.65 2.15
N ASP A 136 5.42 22.65 2.34
CA ASP A 136 5.81 24.04 2.60
C ASP A 136 6.41 24.25 4.01
N SER A 137 6.35 23.26 4.90
CA SER A 137 6.96 23.33 6.24
C SER A 137 8.26 22.52 6.31
N ASP A 138 8.15 21.21 6.55
CA ASP A 138 9.30 20.29 6.71
C ASP A 138 9.75 19.66 5.38
N GLY A 139 9.22 20.13 4.25
CA GLY A 139 9.50 19.62 2.92
C GLY A 139 10.52 20.44 2.14
N THR A 140 10.95 19.91 1.00
CA THR A 140 11.82 20.60 0.05
C THR A 140 11.50 20.11 -1.35
N ILE A 141 11.39 21.04 -2.29
CA ILE A 141 11.22 20.73 -3.71
C ILE A 141 12.56 20.98 -4.40
N GLU A 142 13.11 19.96 -5.05
CA GLU A 142 14.34 20.07 -5.85
C GLU A 142 14.05 20.67 -7.22
N GLU A 143 15.08 21.14 -7.93
CA GLU A 143 14.93 21.76 -9.27
C GLU A 143 14.26 20.84 -10.30
N ASN A 144 14.41 19.52 -10.16
CA ASN A 144 13.76 18.51 -11.00
C ASN A 144 12.30 18.21 -10.58
N GLY A 145 11.73 18.95 -9.63
CA GLY A 145 10.38 18.75 -9.11
C GLY A 145 10.25 17.61 -8.09
N ARG A 146 11.35 16.96 -7.70
CA ARG A 146 11.34 15.92 -6.67
C ARG A 146 11.05 16.55 -5.30
N ILE A 147 10.07 15.99 -4.61
CA ILE A 147 9.67 16.42 -3.28
C ILE A 147 10.37 15.54 -2.24
N ARG A 148 11.02 16.17 -1.27
CA ARG A 148 11.59 15.50 -0.11
C ARG A 148 10.87 15.97 1.14
N PHE A 149 10.61 15.06 2.06
CA PHE A 149 10.05 15.39 3.37
C PHE A 149 10.87 14.67 4.44
N THR A 150 11.31 15.40 5.46
CA THR A 150 12.18 14.85 6.50
C THR A 150 11.59 15.19 7.87
N ASN A 151 11.31 14.18 8.69
CA ASN A 151 10.74 14.40 10.01
C ASN A 151 11.22 13.35 11.04
N THR A 152 11.10 13.68 12.32
CA THR A 152 11.42 12.75 13.43
C THR A 152 10.23 11.89 13.85
N SER A 153 9.00 12.32 13.54
CA SER A 153 7.81 11.51 13.73
C SER A 153 7.64 10.53 12.58
N LYS A 154 7.69 9.25 12.94
CA LYS A 154 7.37 8.15 12.02
C LYS A 154 5.94 8.25 11.47
N LYS A 155 4.98 8.63 12.32
CA LYS A 155 3.57 8.75 11.93
C LYS A 155 3.36 9.81 10.86
N LEU A 156 4.11 10.90 10.90
CA LEU A 156 4.04 11.94 9.86
C LEU A 156 4.64 11.49 8.54
N ILE A 157 5.67 10.65 8.58
CA ILE A 157 6.31 10.10 7.37
C ILE A 157 5.38 9.10 6.69
N GLU A 158 4.73 8.24 7.49
CA GLU A 158 3.69 7.33 7.01
C GLU A 158 2.51 8.13 6.41
N LEU A 159 2.02 9.16 7.11
CA LEU A 159 0.98 10.05 6.62
C LEU A 159 1.38 10.71 5.29
N PHE A 160 2.59 11.28 5.20
CA PHE A 160 3.08 11.91 3.99
C PHE A 160 3.12 10.93 2.82
N GLY A 161 3.61 9.70 3.06
CA GLY A 161 3.62 8.65 2.04
C GLY A 161 2.24 8.27 1.52
N VAL A 162 1.26 8.17 2.42
CA VAL A 162 -0.14 7.92 2.06
C VAL A 162 -0.73 9.10 1.31
N LEU A 163 -0.45 10.34 1.72
CA LEU A 163 -0.93 11.55 1.02
C LEU A 163 -0.36 11.65 -0.40
N CYS A 164 0.93 11.37 -0.60
CA CYS A 164 1.51 11.29 -1.94
C CYS A 164 0.78 10.26 -2.80
N TYR A 165 0.43 9.10 -2.25
CA TYR A 165 -0.36 8.11 -2.98
C TYR A 165 -1.77 8.62 -3.31
N LEU A 166 -2.50 9.12 -2.32
CA LEU A 166 -3.89 9.56 -2.47
C LEU A 166 -4.04 10.77 -3.39
N VAL A 167 -3.06 11.68 -3.39
CA VAL A 167 -3.10 12.92 -4.18
C VAL A 167 -2.44 12.76 -5.55
N ASN A 168 -1.31 12.05 -5.61
CA ASN A 168 -0.47 11.97 -6.82
C ASN A 168 -0.44 10.58 -7.49
N GLY A 169 -1.07 9.54 -6.94
CA GLY A 169 -1.16 8.22 -7.59
C GLY A 169 -0.04 7.23 -7.23
N PHE A 170 1.02 7.67 -6.57
CA PHE A 170 2.20 6.85 -6.35
C PHE A 170 2.73 6.95 -4.94
N PHE A 171 3.13 5.80 -4.40
CA PHE A 171 3.84 5.78 -3.14
C PHE A 171 5.30 6.25 -3.31
N PRO A 172 5.79 7.16 -2.46
CA PRO A 172 7.17 7.65 -2.50
C PRO A 172 8.16 6.71 -1.80
N ASP A 173 9.44 6.79 -2.17
CA ASP A 173 10.51 5.99 -1.56
C ASP A 173 10.87 6.49 -0.18
N ILE A 174 10.96 5.58 0.80
CA ILE A 174 11.27 5.90 2.20
C ILE A 174 12.71 5.45 2.49
N ASP A 175 13.51 6.38 3.00
CA ASP A 175 14.89 6.16 3.46
C ASP A 175 14.96 6.44 4.97
N LYS A 176 15.40 5.46 5.75
CA LYS A 176 15.59 5.61 7.21
C LYS A 176 17.04 5.99 7.48
N ARG A 177 17.26 7.16 8.11
CA ARG A 177 18.61 7.59 8.50
C ARG A 177 18.70 7.83 10.00
N GLU A 178 19.56 7.07 10.66
CA GLU A 178 19.87 7.31 12.07
C GLU A 178 20.89 8.45 12.15
N ILE A 179 20.44 9.60 12.66
CA ILE A 179 21.32 10.76 12.83
C ILE A 179 21.65 10.90 14.30
N ARG A 180 22.91 10.63 14.66
CA ARG A 180 23.42 10.91 16.00
C ARG A 180 23.56 12.41 16.21
N ILE A 181 22.50 13.06 16.69
CA ILE A 181 22.58 14.46 17.13
C ILE A 181 22.97 14.46 18.61
N VAL A 182 24.24 14.76 18.91
CA VAL A 182 24.71 14.92 20.29
C VAL A 182 24.22 16.26 20.82
N LYS A 183 23.03 16.27 21.43
CA LYS A 183 22.58 17.35 22.32
C LYS A 183 21.90 16.69 23.51
N ASN A 184 22.48 16.81 24.70
CA ASN A 184 22.01 16.21 25.96
C ASN A 184 21.90 14.67 25.95
N ASN A 185 22.83 13.95 25.31
CA ASN A 185 22.86 12.48 25.27
C ASN A 185 21.61 11.77 24.69
N GLN A 186 20.74 12.49 23.95
CA GLN A 186 19.55 11.88 23.34
C GLN A 186 19.80 11.51 21.87
N MET A 187 19.54 10.24 21.54
CA MET A 187 19.53 9.72 20.17
C MET A 187 18.21 10.06 19.48
N PHE A 188 18.26 10.59 18.25
CA PHE A 188 17.07 10.87 17.44
C PHE A 188 17.17 10.15 16.10
N ILE A 189 16.11 9.43 15.72
CA ILE A 189 16.00 8.84 14.38
C ILE A 189 15.30 9.84 13.48
N ARG A 190 15.89 10.15 12.32
CA ARG A 190 15.23 10.95 11.28
C ARG A 190 14.80 10.04 10.14
N TYR A 191 13.57 10.20 9.73
CA TYR A 191 13.03 9.53 8.57
C TYR A 191 12.99 10.51 7.42
N ARG A 192 13.35 10.04 6.23
CA ARG A 192 13.28 10.82 5.00
C ARG A 192 12.42 10.07 4.00
N ILE A 193 11.59 10.80 3.28
CA ILE A 193 10.80 10.27 2.18
C ILE A 193 11.00 11.15 0.96
N SER A 194 11.14 10.51 -0.19
CA SER A 194 11.38 11.18 -1.48
C SER A 194 10.32 10.75 -2.48
N HIS A 195 9.62 11.72 -3.04
CA HIS A 195 8.56 11.52 -4.02
C HIS A 195 8.90 12.25 -5.31
N GLU A 196 8.78 11.58 -6.45
CA GLU A 196 8.74 12.25 -7.74
C GLU A 196 7.28 12.28 -8.21
N PRO A 197 6.62 13.44 -8.19
CA PRO A 197 5.21 13.53 -8.56
C PRO A 197 5.05 13.19 -10.03
N LYS A 198 4.39 12.07 -10.32
CA LYS A 198 4.01 11.70 -11.68
C LYS A 198 2.58 12.18 -11.95
N VAL A 199 2.40 12.94 -13.00
CA VAL A 199 1.08 13.39 -13.43
C VAL A 199 0.40 12.24 -14.17
N ASN A 200 -0.24 11.33 -13.44
CA ASN A 200 -1.27 10.44 -13.98
C ASN A 200 -1.90 9.59 -12.87
N ALA A 201 -3.14 9.95 -12.51
CA ALA A 201 -4.29 9.06 -12.33
C ALA A 201 -5.36 9.80 -11.52
N GLU A 202 -6.55 9.97 -12.09
CA GLU A 202 -7.73 10.15 -11.25
C GLU A 202 -7.95 8.87 -10.44
N ILE A 203 -7.43 8.81 -9.22
CA ILE A 203 -7.73 7.70 -8.32
C ILE A 203 -9.17 7.87 -7.85
N ARG A 204 -10.07 6.99 -8.31
CA ARG A 204 -11.44 6.91 -7.77
C ARG A 204 -11.39 6.26 -6.38
N LEU A 205 -11.43 7.08 -5.34
CA LEU A 205 -11.46 6.65 -3.95
C LEU A 205 -12.87 6.16 -3.58
N THR A 206 -13.09 4.85 -3.58
CA THR A 206 -14.31 4.24 -3.00
C THR A 206 -14.13 4.04 -1.49
N LYS A 207 -15.22 3.83 -0.73
CA LYS A 207 -15.20 3.71 0.74
C LYS A 207 -14.27 2.63 1.32
N ASN A 208 -13.81 1.66 0.51
CA ASN A 208 -13.13 0.45 0.98
C ASN A 208 -11.71 0.28 0.40
N TYR A 209 -10.97 1.38 0.20
CA TYR A 209 -9.60 1.29 -0.32
C TYR A 209 -8.62 0.85 0.80
N GLN A 210 -7.85 -0.21 0.54
CA GLN A 210 -6.68 -0.56 1.34
C GLN A 210 -5.46 -0.47 0.42
N ALA A 211 -4.55 0.47 0.70
CA ALA A 211 -3.32 0.63 -0.05
C ALA A 211 -2.18 -0.04 0.74
N ILE A 212 -1.56 -1.05 0.14
CA ILE A 212 -0.50 -1.83 0.78
C ILE A 212 0.82 -1.45 0.11
N LYS A 213 1.75 -0.88 0.88
CA LYS A 213 3.15 -0.73 0.49
C LYS A 213 4.01 -1.60 1.40
N LEU A 214 4.90 -2.40 0.82
CA LEU A 214 5.97 -3.05 1.56
C LEU A 214 6.95 -1.97 2.05
N LEU A 215 6.91 -1.66 3.36
CA LEU A 215 7.68 -0.55 3.95
C LEU A 215 9.10 -0.95 4.38
N GLU A 216 9.27 -2.17 4.87
CA GLU A 216 10.50 -2.67 5.45
C GLU A 216 10.45 -4.20 5.43
N SER A 217 11.52 -4.86 5.00
CA SER A 217 11.75 -6.28 5.27
C SER A 217 12.80 -6.37 6.37
N GLU A 218 12.42 -6.88 7.52
CA GLU A 218 13.33 -7.06 8.65
C GLU A 218 13.79 -8.52 8.68
N GLN A 219 15.09 -8.73 8.59
CA GLN A 219 15.68 -10.06 8.76
C GLN A 219 15.67 -10.34 10.27
N THR A 220 14.82 -11.26 10.71
CA THR A 220 14.39 -11.31 12.11
C THR A 220 15.47 -11.75 13.12
N GLU A 221 16.70 -12.04 12.70
CA GLU A 221 17.79 -12.71 13.46
C GLU A 221 17.39 -14.01 14.18
N ILE A 222 16.09 -14.36 14.16
CA ILE A 222 15.55 -15.69 14.31
C ILE A 222 16.04 -16.45 13.08
N GLU A 223 17.24 -16.99 13.19
CA GLU A 223 17.63 -18.16 12.44
C GLU A 223 16.77 -19.32 12.97
N THR A 224 15.49 -19.32 12.58
CA THR A 224 14.79 -20.59 12.53
C THR A 224 15.55 -21.38 11.49
N ARG A 225 15.89 -22.63 11.78
CA ARG A 225 16.20 -23.56 10.69
C ARG A 225 14.96 -23.55 9.81
N VAL A 226 14.99 -22.77 8.74
CA VAL A 226 14.25 -23.11 7.56
C VAL A 226 14.97 -24.36 7.13
N TYR A 227 14.44 -25.51 7.54
CA TYR A 227 14.77 -26.73 6.84
C TYR A 227 14.29 -26.45 5.42
N ASP A 228 15.20 -26.01 4.54
CA ASP A 228 15.33 -26.79 3.34
C ASP A 228 15.63 -28.18 3.89
N LEU A 229 14.62 -29.04 3.84
CA LEU A 229 14.87 -30.41 4.23
C LEU A 229 15.95 -30.88 3.26
N GLU A 230 17.14 -31.11 3.79
CA GLU A 230 18.01 -32.15 3.27
C GLU A 230 17.23 -33.46 3.47
N ILE A 231 16.26 -33.69 2.58
CA ILE A 231 15.83 -35.03 2.26
C ILE A 231 16.90 -35.51 1.30
N ASP A 232 17.52 -36.62 1.63
CA ASP A 232 18.25 -37.46 0.69
C ASP A 232 17.26 -37.96 -0.39
N CYS A 233 16.81 -37.05 -1.25
CA CYS A 233 15.84 -37.25 -2.31
C CYS A 233 16.07 -36.20 -3.43
N PRO A 234 16.35 -36.61 -4.67
CA PRO A 234 16.83 -35.73 -5.75
C PRO A 234 15.90 -34.61 -6.26
N THR A 235 14.72 -34.33 -5.68
CA THR A 235 13.74 -33.42 -6.33
C THR A 235 12.98 -32.44 -5.40
N HIS A 236 13.62 -31.28 -5.17
CA HIS A 236 13.11 -29.89 -5.20
C HIS A 236 12.26 -29.24 -4.07
N SER A 237 12.55 -27.95 -3.86
CA SER A 237 12.00 -27.01 -2.86
C SER A 237 11.06 -25.93 -3.46
N PHE A 238 10.00 -25.50 -2.75
CA PHE A 238 8.85 -24.76 -3.33
C PHE A 238 8.37 -23.48 -2.63
N ILE A 239 9.13 -22.90 -1.70
CA ILE A 239 8.65 -21.75 -0.92
C ILE A 239 9.49 -20.52 -1.22
N ALA A 240 8.86 -19.48 -1.78
CA ALA A 240 9.41 -18.14 -1.83
C ALA A 240 8.48 -17.20 -1.07
N ASN A 241 8.93 -16.62 0.05
CA ASN A 241 8.19 -15.61 0.82
C ASN A 241 6.73 -16.03 1.18
N ASN A 242 6.52 -17.25 1.69
CA ASN A 242 5.20 -17.83 2.01
C ASN A 242 4.25 -18.02 0.80
N ALA A 243 4.75 -17.89 -0.43
CA ALA A 243 4.05 -18.21 -1.65
C ALA A 243 4.52 -19.55 -2.21
N ILE A 244 3.56 -20.38 -2.61
CA ILE A 244 3.77 -21.68 -3.24
C ILE A 244 3.52 -21.49 -4.72
N VAL A 245 4.59 -21.58 -5.52
CA VAL A 245 4.60 -21.03 -6.86
C VAL A 245 4.44 -22.11 -7.93
N HIS A 246 3.41 -21.96 -8.78
CA HIS A 246 3.27 -22.68 -10.04
C HIS A 246 2.45 -21.84 -11.04
N ASN A 247 3.10 -21.14 -11.99
CA ASN A 247 2.40 -20.20 -12.86
C ASN A 247 1.96 -20.82 -14.22
N SER A 248 0.92 -20.28 -14.85
CA SER A 248 0.35 -20.77 -16.11
C SER A 248 1.25 -20.54 -17.34
N ILE A 249 2.18 -19.59 -17.26
CA ILE A 249 3.16 -19.24 -18.30
C ILE A 249 4.60 -19.58 -17.91
N CYS A 250 4.76 -20.28 -16.78
CA CYS A 250 6.04 -20.75 -16.28
C CYS A 250 6.34 -22.12 -16.91
N ILE A 251 7.49 -22.22 -17.58
CA ILE A 251 7.96 -23.46 -18.20
C ILE A 251 9.13 -24.07 -17.42
N THR A 252 9.37 -23.65 -16.17
CA THR A 252 10.44 -24.14 -15.30
C THR A 252 10.45 -25.67 -15.15
N ARG A 253 9.28 -26.33 -15.13
CA ARG A 253 9.23 -27.80 -15.12
C ARG A 253 9.84 -28.45 -16.35
N LEU A 254 9.68 -27.81 -17.52
CA LEU A 254 10.22 -28.29 -18.78
C LEU A 254 11.69 -27.91 -18.94
N VAL A 255 12.07 -26.69 -18.54
CA VAL A 255 13.42 -26.15 -18.70
C VAL A 255 14.38 -26.68 -17.63
N ALA A 256 13.99 -26.65 -16.37
CA ALA A 256 14.82 -27.03 -15.23
C ALA A 256 14.52 -28.44 -14.69
N GLY A 257 13.49 -29.13 -15.21
CA GLY A 257 13.07 -30.46 -14.70
C GLY A 257 12.42 -30.43 -13.31
N ALA A 258 12.13 -29.23 -12.80
CA ALA A 258 11.81 -28.97 -11.40
C ALA A 258 10.35 -28.54 -11.21
N GLY A 259 9.58 -29.27 -10.39
CA GLY A 259 8.25 -28.83 -9.99
C GLY A 259 7.38 -29.87 -9.30
N VAL A 260 6.52 -29.42 -8.38
CA VAL A 260 5.50 -30.25 -7.72
C VAL A 260 4.10 -29.79 -8.14
N PRO A 261 3.15 -30.71 -8.40
CA PRO A 261 1.75 -30.36 -8.64
C PRO A 261 1.17 -29.44 -7.55
N GLN A 262 0.56 -28.32 -7.97
CA GLN A 262 0.24 -27.20 -7.08
C GLN A 262 -0.61 -27.59 -5.86
N LEU A 263 -1.62 -28.45 -6.05
CA LEU A 263 -2.47 -28.88 -4.94
C LEU A 263 -1.68 -29.67 -3.89
N THR A 264 -0.78 -30.56 -4.33
CA THR A 264 0.12 -31.31 -3.43
C THR A 264 1.07 -30.36 -2.70
N ALA A 265 1.64 -29.39 -3.40
CA ALA A 265 2.52 -28.39 -2.80
C ALA A 265 1.81 -27.59 -1.70
N VAL A 266 0.58 -27.12 -1.97
CA VAL A 266 -0.28 -26.42 -1.00
C VAL A 266 -0.56 -27.29 0.23
N MET A 267 -1.01 -28.53 0.04
CA MET A 267 -1.32 -29.43 1.16
C MET A 267 -0.10 -29.69 2.04
N ASN A 268 1.06 -29.97 1.43
CA ASN A 268 2.29 -30.26 2.17
C ASN A 268 2.79 -29.04 2.95
N CYS A 269 2.81 -27.86 2.32
CA CYS A 269 3.25 -26.63 2.99
C CYS A 269 2.27 -26.20 4.08
N ALA A 270 0.96 -26.31 3.84
CA ALA A 270 -0.06 -25.96 4.83
C ALA A 270 0.05 -26.81 6.10
N LYS A 271 0.35 -28.10 5.96
CA LYS A 271 0.55 -29.02 7.09
C LYS A 271 1.63 -28.50 8.04
N THR A 272 2.78 -28.08 7.51
CA THR A 272 3.88 -27.54 8.32
C THR A 272 3.58 -26.11 8.79
N ALA A 273 3.07 -25.24 7.93
CA ALA A 273 2.82 -23.84 8.23
C ALA A 273 1.79 -23.64 9.36
N LYS A 274 0.87 -24.59 9.52
CA LYS A 274 -0.14 -24.61 10.58
C LYS A 274 0.48 -24.58 11.98
N ASP A 275 1.54 -25.35 12.22
CA ASP A 275 2.18 -25.45 13.53
C ASP A 275 2.86 -24.14 13.96
N TYR A 276 3.21 -23.30 12.98
CA TYR A 276 3.84 -22.00 13.18
C TYR A 276 2.89 -20.81 12.99
N ASN A 277 1.61 -21.08 12.72
CA ASN A 277 0.59 -20.06 12.43
C ASN A 277 1.02 -19.11 11.29
N ILE A 278 1.66 -19.65 10.25
CA ILE A 278 2.12 -18.90 9.08
C ILE A 278 1.06 -19.01 7.96
N PRO A 279 0.53 -17.90 7.45
CA PRO A 279 -0.39 -17.94 6.31
C PRO A 279 0.37 -18.29 5.03
N ILE A 280 -0.24 -19.10 4.18
CA ILE A 280 0.32 -19.48 2.87
C ILE A 280 -0.52 -18.95 1.71
N ILE A 281 0.16 -18.56 0.64
CA ILE A 281 -0.45 -18.06 -0.59
C ILE A 281 -0.26 -19.12 -1.68
N ALA A 282 -1.35 -19.62 -2.25
CA ALA A 282 -1.28 -20.49 -3.43
C ALA A 282 -1.15 -19.63 -4.70
N ASP A 283 0.04 -19.58 -5.28
CA ASP A 283 0.35 -18.74 -6.43
C ASP A 283 0.37 -19.51 -7.74
N GLY A 284 -0.59 -19.18 -8.60
CA GLY A 284 -0.69 -19.69 -9.96
C GLY A 284 -1.38 -21.06 -10.08
N GLY A 285 -1.62 -21.46 -11.33
CA GLY A 285 -2.36 -22.68 -11.69
C GLY A 285 -3.89 -22.56 -11.55
N ILE A 286 -4.39 -21.46 -10.99
CA ILE A 286 -5.83 -21.17 -10.84
C ILE A 286 -6.43 -20.80 -12.20
N LYS A 287 -7.40 -21.60 -12.66
CA LYS A 287 -8.12 -21.38 -13.92
C LYS A 287 -9.60 -21.05 -13.70
N THR A 288 -10.17 -21.59 -12.62
CA THR A 288 -11.59 -21.50 -12.27
C THR A 288 -11.78 -21.15 -10.80
N SER A 289 -13.00 -20.73 -10.43
CA SER A 289 -13.37 -20.55 -9.02
C SER A 289 -13.30 -21.85 -8.21
N GLY A 290 -13.51 -23.00 -8.85
CA GLY A 290 -13.33 -24.32 -8.23
C GLY A 290 -11.88 -24.58 -7.81
N ASP A 291 -10.90 -24.07 -8.56
CA ASP A 291 -9.48 -24.19 -8.19
C ASP A 291 -9.14 -23.33 -6.97
N ILE A 292 -9.77 -22.15 -6.84
CA ILE A 292 -9.66 -21.32 -5.63
C ILE A 292 -10.22 -22.09 -4.43
N ALA A 293 -11.40 -22.67 -4.57
CA ALA A 293 -12.03 -23.46 -3.51
C ALA A 293 -11.13 -24.65 -3.08
N LYS A 294 -10.54 -25.38 -4.04
CA LYS A 294 -9.60 -26.46 -3.76
C LYS A 294 -8.33 -25.99 -3.07
N ALA A 295 -7.74 -24.87 -3.52
CA ALA A 295 -6.53 -24.31 -2.91
C ALA A 295 -6.78 -23.87 -1.46
N ILE A 296 -7.87 -23.15 -1.21
CA ILE A 296 -8.26 -22.74 0.14
C ILE A 296 -8.57 -23.97 1.00
N ALA A 297 -9.35 -24.93 0.50
CA ALA A 297 -9.64 -26.18 1.20
C ALA A 297 -8.38 -26.99 1.55
N ALA A 298 -7.35 -26.93 0.70
CA ALA A 298 -6.07 -27.58 0.93
C ALA A 298 -5.19 -26.88 1.99
N GLY A 299 -5.62 -25.75 2.53
CA GLY A 299 -4.95 -25.02 3.60
C GLY A 299 -4.38 -23.65 3.20
N ALA A 300 -4.59 -23.20 1.95
CA ALA A 300 -4.19 -21.86 1.56
C ALA A 300 -5.00 -20.79 2.33
N SER A 301 -4.33 -19.71 2.74
CA SER A 301 -4.95 -18.52 3.33
C SER A 301 -5.44 -17.55 2.28
N SER A 302 -4.75 -17.51 1.14
CA SER A 302 -5.15 -16.73 -0.03
C SER A 302 -4.63 -17.38 -1.31
N VAL A 303 -5.11 -16.89 -2.45
CA VAL A 303 -4.63 -17.30 -3.77
C VAL A 303 -4.09 -16.09 -4.51
N MET A 304 -3.03 -16.29 -5.30
CA MET A 304 -2.51 -15.30 -6.23
C MET A 304 -2.85 -15.73 -7.66
N ILE A 305 -3.45 -14.80 -8.41
CA ILE A 305 -4.01 -15.07 -9.74
C ILE A 305 -3.42 -14.06 -10.73
N GLY A 306 -2.67 -14.56 -11.71
CA GLY A 306 -2.12 -13.75 -12.80
C GLY A 306 -2.99 -13.75 -14.05
N SER A 307 -2.97 -14.86 -14.80
CA SER A 307 -3.54 -14.94 -16.16
C SER A 307 -5.03 -14.62 -16.27
N MET A 308 -5.83 -14.83 -15.22
CA MET A 308 -7.25 -14.46 -15.25
C MET A 308 -7.43 -12.94 -15.21
N PHE A 309 -6.65 -12.23 -14.38
CA PHE A 309 -6.72 -10.77 -14.25
C PHE A 309 -5.97 -10.04 -15.36
N ALA A 310 -5.01 -10.68 -16.02
CA ALA A 310 -4.29 -10.07 -17.14
C ALA A 310 -5.18 -9.65 -18.32
N GLY A 311 -6.36 -10.25 -18.48
CA GLY A 311 -7.32 -9.90 -19.53
C GLY A 311 -8.33 -8.81 -19.17
N THR A 312 -8.29 -8.22 -17.97
CA THR A 312 -9.33 -7.29 -17.50
C THR A 312 -9.07 -5.85 -17.90
N ASP A 313 -10.08 -4.97 -17.81
CA ASP A 313 -9.94 -3.54 -18.12
C ASP A 313 -8.82 -2.86 -17.34
N GLU A 314 -8.68 -3.21 -16.06
CA GLU A 314 -7.74 -2.64 -15.11
C GLU A 314 -6.31 -3.15 -15.29
N SER A 315 -6.11 -4.23 -16.06
CA SER A 315 -4.77 -4.73 -16.36
C SER A 315 -4.05 -3.80 -17.36
N PRO A 316 -2.71 -3.65 -17.25
CA PRO A 316 -1.97 -2.77 -18.14
C PRO A 316 -2.05 -3.24 -19.60
N GLY A 317 -1.94 -2.28 -20.53
CA GLY A 317 -1.98 -2.52 -21.97
C GLY A 317 -3.38 -2.39 -22.59
N MET A 318 -3.41 -1.96 -23.84
CA MET A 318 -4.66 -1.85 -24.62
C MET A 318 -5.05 -3.22 -25.22
N PRO A 319 -6.35 -3.54 -25.30
CA PRO A 319 -6.79 -4.75 -25.95
C PRO A 319 -6.51 -4.70 -27.45
N ILE A 320 -5.98 -5.80 -28.00
CA ILE A 320 -5.77 -6.01 -29.42
C ILE A 320 -6.89 -6.89 -29.98
N THR A 321 -7.33 -6.63 -31.20
CA THR A 321 -8.35 -7.45 -31.87
C THR A 321 -7.68 -8.44 -32.82
N ARG A 322 -7.95 -9.73 -32.66
CA ARG A 322 -7.49 -10.80 -33.55
C ARG A 322 -8.65 -11.73 -33.88
N ASN A 323 -8.91 -11.94 -35.17
CA ASN A 323 -10.02 -12.78 -35.66
C ASN A 323 -11.38 -12.42 -35.03
N GLY A 324 -11.68 -11.12 -34.90
CA GLY A 324 -12.94 -10.63 -34.32
C GLY A 324 -13.07 -10.77 -32.80
N GLN A 325 -12.06 -11.32 -32.11
CA GLN A 325 -12.02 -11.42 -30.65
C GLN A 325 -10.97 -10.47 -30.06
N LYS A 326 -11.28 -9.92 -28.88
CA LYS A 326 -10.37 -9.05 -28.15
C LYS A 326 -9.45 -9.87 -27.26
N TYR A 327 -8.18 -9.49 -27.22
CA TYR A 327 -7.12 -10.11 -26.43
C TYR A 327 -6.28 -9.02 -25.73
N LYS A 328 -5.57 -9.39 -24.67
CA LYS A 328 -4.49 -8.59 -24.08
C LYS A 328 -3.18 -9.36 -24.09
N LEU A 329 -2.08 -8.62 -24.22
CA LEU A 329 -0.72 -9.18 -24.14
C LEU A 329 -0.36 -9.44 -22.68
N ILE A 330 0.18 -10.62 -22.39
CA ILE A 330 0.75 -11.00 -21.11
C ILE A 330 2.18 -11.53 -21.34
N ARG A 331 3.08 -11.22 -20.42
CA ARG A 331 4.43 -11.79 -20.39
C ARG A 331 4.74 -12.33 -19.01
N GLY A 332 5.46 -13.46 -18.97
CA GLY A 332 6.01 -13.99 -17.73
C GLY A 332 7.12 -13.07 -17.22
N MET A 333 7.23 -12.90 -15.90
CA MET A 333 8.32 -12.10 -15.34
C MET A 333 9.71 -12.71 -15.59
N ALA A 334 9.77 -13.99 -15.92
CA ALA A 334 10.96 -14.72 -16.37
C ALA A 334 11.07 -14.83 -17.90
N SER A 335 10.29 -14.05 -18.67
CA SER A 335 10.48 -13.95 -20.12
C SER A 335 11.68 -13.09 -20.45
N LEU A 336 12.22 -13.25 -21.67
CA LEU A 336 13.39 -12.53 -22.13
C LEU A 336 13.20 -11.01 -22.07
N GLU A 337 12.06 -10.50 -22.57
CA GLU A 337 11.76 -9.06 -22.50
C GLU A 337 11.65 -8.54 -21.07
N ALA A 338 11.00 -9.29 -20.17
CA ALA A 338 10.85 -8.89 -18.77
C ALA A 338 12.20 -8.87 -18.03
N ALA A 339 13.07 -9.85 -18.33
CA ALA A 339 14.43 -9.90 -17.82
C ALA A 339 15.28 -8.75 -18.38
N MET A 340 15.18 -8.45 -19.68
CA MET A 340 15.88 -7.33 -20.32
C MET A 340 15.46 -5.98 -19.74
N GLU A 341 14.17 -5.74 -19.54
CA GLU A 341 13.68 -4.51 -18.90
C GLU A 341 14.16 -4.37 -17.45
N ARG A 342 14.18 -5.47 -16.69
CA ARG A 342 14.65 -5.48 -15.31
C ARG A 342 16.14 -5.15 -15.24
N SER A 343 16.97 -5.81 -16.05
CA SER A 343 18.41 -5.56 -16.11
C SER A 343 18.76 -4.15 -16.59
N LYS A 344 17.98 -3.58 -17.53
CA LYS A 344 18.11 -2.16 -17.93
C LYS A 344 17.79 -1.21 -16.77
N LYS A 345 16.78 -1.49 -15.95
CA LYS A 345 16.47 -0.72 -14.73
C LYS A 345 17.53 -0.88 -13.65
N GLU A 346 18.19 -2.04 -13.59
CA GLU A 346 19.27 -2.35 -12.64
C GLU A 346 20.66 -1.87 -13.13
N GLY A 347 20.77 -1.30 -14.33
CA GLY A 347 22.02 -0.73 -14.88
C GLY A 347 23.06 -1.76 -15.35
N LYS A 348 22.66 -3.00 -15.63
CA LYS A 348 23.56 -4.07 -16.09
C LYS A 348 23.93 -3.93 -17.58
N LYS A 349 25.16 -4.32 -17.94
CA LYS A 349 25.73 -4.18 -19.29
C LYS A 349 25.16 -5.21 -20.28
N GLU A 350 25.10 -4.84 -21.56
CA GLU A 350 24.51 -5.67 -22.62
C GLU A 350 25.14 -7.06 -22.84
N LYS A 351 26.41 -7.24 -22.44
CA LYS A 351 27.12 -8.53 -22.59
C LYS A 351 26.64 -9.65 -21.65
N GLU A 352 25.82 -9.35 -20.64
CA GLU A 352 25.23 -10.39 -19.75
C GLU A 352 23.92 -10.98 -20.32
N PHE A 353 23.39 -10.45 -21.44
CA PHE A 353 22.10 -10.89 -21.98
C PHE A 353 22.15 -12.24 -22.71
N ASP A 354 23.29 -12.62 -23.29
CA ASP A 354 23.46 -13.90 -24.00
C ASP A 354 23.45 -15.12 -23.03
N GLN A 355 23.48 -14.89 -21.72
CA GLN A 355 23.50 -15.95 -20.70
C GLN A 355 22.15 -16.19 -20.01
N VAL A 356 21.10 -15.41 -20.33
CA VAL A 356 19.80 -15.54 -19.68
C VAL A 356 18.97 -16.60 -20.40
N VAL A 357 18.76 -17.75 -19.75
CA VAL A 357 17.81 -18.77 -20.22
C VAL A 357 16.40 -18.40 -19.73
N PRO A 358 15.47 -18.02 -20.62
CA PRO A 358 14.14 -17.58 -20.21
C PRO A 358 13.27 -18.77 -19.77
N GLU A 359 12.60 -18.64 -18.63
CA GLU A 359 11.66 -19.63 -18.09
C GLU A 359 10.19 -19.20 -18.20
N GLY A 360 9.94 -18.05 -18.84
CA GLY A 360 8.61 -17.50 -19.09
C GLY A 360 8.36 -17.22 -20.56
N VAL A 361 7.11 -17.40 -21.00
CA VAL A 361 6.67 -17.11 -22.37
C VAL A 361 5.89 -15.80 -22.45
N GLU A 362 5.90 -15.20 -23.65
CA GLU A 362 4.96 -14.16 -24.06
C GLU A 362 3.74 -14.81 -24.67
N ALA A 363 2.56 -14.32 -24.28
CA ALA A 363 1.30 -14.88 -24.73
C ALA A 363 0.24 -13.80 -24.84
N THR A 364 -0.86 -14.15 -25.49
CA THR A 364 -2.10 -13.36 -25.48
C THR A 364 -3.14 -14.08 -24.64
N VAL A 365 -3.85 -13.35 -23.79
CA VAL A 365 -5.02 -13.86 -23.07
C VAL A 365 -6.30 -13.22 -23.62
N PRO A 366 -7.44 -13.95 -23.66
CA PRO A 366 -8.71 -13.35 -24.04
C PRO A 366 -9.05 -12.15 -23.15
N TYR A 367 -9.66 -11.12 -23.73
CA TYR A 367 -10.24 -10.01 -22.98
C TYR A 367 -11.41 -10.48 -22.11
N ARG A 368 -11.47 -10.03 -20.85
CA ARG A 368 -12.41 -10.54 -19.84
C ARG A 368 -13.28 -9.48 -19.16
N GLY A 369 -13.31 -8.24 -19.68
CA GLY A 369 -14.11 -7.15 -19.08
C GLY A 369 -13.54 -6.65 -17.75
N SER A 370 -14.39 -6.14 -16.86
CA SER A 370 -13.92 -5.57 -15.59
C SER A 370 -13.53 -6.64 -14.57
N VAL A 371 -12.45 -6.40 -13.83
CA VAL A 371 -12.02 -7.23 -12.70
C VAL A 371 -13.10 -7.36 -11.63
N LYS A 372 -13.95 -6.34 -11.46
CA LYS A 372 -15.03 -6.34 -10.47
C LYS A 372 -16.04 -7.47 -10.72
N GLU A 373 -16.44 -7.63 -11.97
CA GLU A 373 -17.38 -8.68 -12.38
C GLU A 373 -16.75 -10.06 -12.18
N MET A 374 -15.48 -10.20 -12.56
CA MET A 374 -14.72 -11.43 -12.35
C MET A 374 -14.59 -11.78 -10.88
N LEU A 375 -14.25 -10.83 -10.00
CA LEU A 375 -14.17 -11.04 -8.56
C LEU A 375 -15.52 -11.46 -7.97
N THR A 376 -16.62 -10.91 -8.48
CA THR A 376 -17.98 -11.31 -8.05
C THR A 376 -18.23 -12.79 -8.37
N GLN A 377 -17.89 -13.23 -9.57
CA GLN A 377 -18.02 -14.64 -9.97
C GLN A 377 -17.08 -15.57 -9.20
N LEU A 378 -15.82 -15.19 -9.03
CA LEU A 378 -14.82 -15.96 -8.30
C LEU A 378 -15.18 -16.14 -6.83
N THR A 379 -15.59 -15.07 -6.16
CA THR A 379 -16.01 -15.11 -4.75
C THR A 379 -17.35 -15.83 -4.58
N GLY A 380 -18.27 -15.72 -5.53
CA GLY A 380 -19.50 -16.52 -5.57
C GLY A 380 -19.21 -18.02 -5.65
N GLY A 381 -18.31 -18.43 -6.55
CA GLY A 381 -17.87 -19.83 -6.67
C GLY A 381 -17.16 -20.34 -5.42
N LEU A 382 -16.32 -19.52 -4.77
CA LEU A 382 -15.68 -19.88 -3.50
C LEU A 382 -16.71 -20.09 -2.39
N ARG A 383 -17.69 -19.19 -2.25
CA ARG A 383 -18.78 -19.33 -1.26
C ARG A 383 -19.58 -20.62 -1.47
N SER A 384 -19.85 -20.97 -2.73
CA SER A 384 -20.48 -22.24 -3.09
C SER A 384 -19.60 -23.43 -2.70
N GLY A 385 -18.30 -23.39 -3.00
CA GLY A 385 -17.35 -24.42 -2.55
C GLY A 385 -17.31 -24.59 -1.03
N MET A 386 -17.35 -23.48 -0.28
CA MET A 386 -17.40 -23.48 1.18
C MET A 386 -18.71 -24.09 1.71
N SER A 387 -19.85 -23.81 1.08
CA SER A 387 -21.14 -24.38 1.48
C SER A 387 -21.20 -25.89 1.27
N TYR A 388 -20.67 -26.40 0.15
CA TYR A 388 -20.55 -27.85 -0.07
C TYR A 388 -19.62 -28.54 0.93
N CYS A 389 -18.61 -27.84 1.46
CA CYS A 389 -17.76 -28.33 2.55
C CYS A 389 -18.41 -28.17 3.94
N GLY A 390 -19.62 -27.62 4.03
CA GLY A 390 -20.30 -27.34 5.30
C GLY A 390 -19.58 -26.28 6.16
N ALA A 391 -18.83 -25.37 5.54
CA ALA A 391 -18.00 -24.38 6.22
C ALA A 391 -18.55 -22.95 6.09
N ARG A 392 -18.60 -22.21 7.20
CA ARG A 392 -18.98 -20.79 7.22
C ARG A 392 -17.79 -19.84 7.14
N THR A 393 -16.60 -20.34 7.46
CA THR A 393 -15.35 -19.58 7.49
C THR A 393 -14.23 -20.38 6.83
N ILE A 394 -13.17 -19.70 6.41
CA ILE A 394 -11.99 -20.36 5.84
C ILE A 394 -11.36 -21.37 6.83
N PRO A 395 -11.18 -21.04 8.13
CA PRO A 395 -10.71 -22.01 9.12
C PRO A 395 -11.62 -23.24 9.27
N GLU A 396 -12.95 -23.06 9.22
CA GLU A 396 -13.86 -24.21 9.20
C GLU A 396 -13.67 -25.07 7.95
N MET A 397 -13.42 -24.45 6.79
CA MET A 397 -13.19 -25.16 5.54
C MET A 397 -11.92 -26.02 5.65
N TRP A 398 -10.84 -25.49 6.23
CA TRP A 398 -9.62 -26.25 6.50
C TRP A 398 -9.85 -27.46 7.41
N ALA A 399 -10.74 -27.33 8.40
CA ALA A 399 -11.03 -28.41 9.34
C ALA A 399 -11.98 -29.49 8.77
N LYS A 400 -12.89 -29.09 7.87
CA LYS A 400 -13.98 -29.95 7.38
C LYS A 400 -13.72 -30.56 6.00
N ALA A 401 -12.96 -29.89 5.15
CA ALA A 401 -12.77 -30.31 3.77
C ALA A 401 -12.10 -31.68 3.68
N LYS A 402 -12.61 -32.53 2.78
CA LYS A 402 -12.04 -33.83 2.44
C LYS A 402 -11.90 -33.92 0.93
N PHE A 403 -10.81 -34.51 0.48
CA PHE A 403 -10.53 -34.69 -0.94
C PHE A 403 -10.69 -36.16 -1.32
N VAL A 404 -11.16 -36.38 -2.55
CA VAL A 404 -11.19 -37.68 -3.21
C VAL A 404 -10.38 -37.56 -4.50
N LYS A 405 -9.52 -38.55 -4.75
CA LYS A 405 -8.77 -38.62 -6.01
C LYS A 405 -9.70 -39.12 -7.10
N ILE A 406 -9.76 -38.39 -8.21
CA ILE A 406 -10.54 -38.76 -9.40
C ILE A 406 -9.61 -39.25 -10.51
N THR A 407 -10.15 -40.09 -11.39
CA THR A 407 -9.48 -40.48 -12.64
C THR A 407 -9.68 -39.41 -13.71
N SER A 408 -8.98 -39.53 -14.85
CA SER A 408 -9.21 -38.64 -16.00
C SER A 408 -10.66 -38.69 -16.52
N ALA A 409 -11.30 -39.86 -16.44
CA ALA A 409 -12.72 -40.02 -16.79
C ALA A 409 -13.62 -39.25 -15.82
N GLY A 410 -13.36 -39.30 -14.51
CA GLY A 410 -14.11 -38.48 -13.54
C GLY A 410 -13.90 -36.97 -13.74
N TRP A 411 -12.74 -36.55 -14.25
CA TRP A 411 -12.53 -35.15 -14.63
C TRP A 411 -13.33 -34.75 -15.88
N GLN A 412 -13.44 -35.64 -16.87
CA GLN A 412 -14.30 -35.42 -18.04
C GLN A 412 -15.78 -35.33 -17.65
N GLU A 413 -16.26 -36.23 -16.78
CA GLU A 413 -17.61 -36.19 -16.20
C GLU A 413 -17.89 -34.87 -15.44
N SER A 414 -16.88 -34.28 -14.82
CA SER A 414 -17.05 -33.00 -14.12
C SER A 414 -17.28 -31.80 -15.04
N ASN A 415 -16.99 -31.91 -16.34
CA ASN A 415 -17.25 -30.86 -17.33
C ASN A 415 -18.65 -31.03 -17.94
N PRO A 416 -19.26 -29.99 -18.54
CA PRO A 416 -20.46 -30.18 -19.34
C PRO A 416 -20.24 -31.24 -20.42
N HIS A 417 -21.01 -32.33 -20.38
CA HIS A 417 -20.96 -33.43 -21.35
C HIS A 417 -22.39 -33.75 -21.84
N ASP A 418 -22.48 -34.40 -23.00
CA ASP A 418 -23.74 -34.81 -23.64
C ASP A 418 -24.74 -33.68 -23.95
N VAL A 419 -24.22 -32.44 -24.10
CA VAL A 419 -25.01 -31.24 -24.44
C VAL A 419 -24.30 -30.38 -25.48
N LYS A 420 -25.07 -29.69 -26.33
CA LYS A 420 -24.53 -28.62 -27.19
C LYS A 420 -24.52 -27.31 -26.41
N LEU A 421 -23.32 -26.82 -26.10
CA LEU A 421 -23.14 -25.48 -25.55
C LEU A 421 -23.60 -24.45 -26.59
N ARG A 422 -24.41 -23.48 -26.15
CA ARG A 422 -25.00 -22.44 -27.01
C ARG A 422 -24.16 -21.17 -26.99
#